data_AF-A0A0F9FCG9-F1
#
_entry.id   AF-A0A0F9FCG9-F1
#
_cell.length_a   1.000
_cell.length_b   1.000
_cell.length_c   1.000
_cell.angle_alpha   90.00
_cell.angle_beta   90.00
_cell.angle_gamma   90.00
#
_symmetry.space_group_name_H-M   'P 1'
#
loop_
_entity.id
_entity.type
_entity.pdbx_description
1 polymer ?
#
loop_
_entity_poly.entity_id
_entity_poly.type
_entity_poly.pdbx_seq_one_letter_code
_entity_poly.pdbx_strand_id
1 'polypeptide(L)'
;MTMQLRKSIGTIVLVSALLALPSLTGCIIDERAWTRTDTWYSPRPVDVGASEVWSDVPSGKVHEVTPGKRAEAESLLKDVSVYQVTARRASQLTGRSLPARTDSVYCLTRAVYLNRGTGRFSVMKSGPAIRVGHGSLGARPVPMKRQALVIELDELPKVLYVDCSMCQ
;
A
#
# COMPACT_ATOMS: atom_id res chain seq x y z
N MET A 1 -31.89 67.58 -1.63
CA MET A 1 -30.86 67.83 -0.61
C MET A 1 -29.58 67.20 -1.12
N THR A 2 -28.64 68.08 -1.44
CA THR A 2 -27.40 67.89 -2.20
C THR A 2 -26.26 67.40 -1.31
N MET A 3 -25.15 66.96 -1.92
CA MET A 3 -23.80 66.66 -1.36
C MET A 3 -23.50 65.16 -1.14
N GLN A 4 -22.30 64.65 -1.39
CA GLN A 4 -21.08 65.16 -2.04
C GLN A 4 -20.21 63.95 -2.42
N LEU A 5 -19.59 64.07 -3.58
CA LEU A 5 -18.57 63.22 -4.16
C LEU A 5 -17.27 63.28 -3.33
N ARG A 6 -16.65 62.15 -2.97
CA ARG A 6 -15.20 62.12 -2.68
C ARG A 6 -14.56 60.89 -3.31
N LYS A 7 -13.85 61.16 -4.41
CA LYS A 7 -12.80 60.31 -5.00
C LYS A 7 -11.60 60.31 -4.05
N SER A 8 -11.01 59.15 -3.82
CA SER A 8 -9.61 59.07 -3.40
C SER A 8 -8.92 57.99 -4.23
N ILE A 9 -8.15 58.49 -5.19
CA ILE A 9 -7.17 57.76 -6.00
C ILE A 9 -5.97 57.53 -5.08
N GLY A 10 -5.52 56.28 -4.98
CA GLY A 10 -4.32 55.91 -4.24
C GLY A 10 -3.63 54.76 -4.94
N THR A 11 -3.00 55.07 -6.07
CA THR A 11 -2.09 54.15 -6.76
C THR A 11 -0.77 54.13 -5.99
N ILE A 12 -0.44 53.00 -5.36
CA ILE A 12 0.93 52.74 -4.90
C ILE A 12 1.47 51.60 -5.75
N VAL A 13 2.33 51.99 -6.71
CA VAL A 13 3.22 51.08 -7.42
C VAL A 13 4.40 50.82 -6.49
N LEU A 14 4.52 49.60 -5.97
CA LEU A 14 5.75 49.14 -5.33
C LEU A 14 6.47 48.19 -6.28
N VAL A 15 7.46 48.73 -6.97
CA VAL A 15 8.52 47.97 -7.63
C VAL A 15 9.37 47.33 -6.54
N SER A 16 9.50 46.02 -6.51
CA SER A 16 10.49 45.34 -5.68
C SER A 16 11.01 44.08 -6.35
N ALA A 17 12.19 44.27 -6.96
CA ALA A 17 13.32 43.37 -7.05
C ALA A 17 13.05 41.88 -7.29
N LEU A 18 13.19 41.48 -8.55
CA LEU A 18 13.61 40.13 -8.93
C LEU A 18 14.98 39.84 -8.28
N LEU A 19 14.99 39.16 -7.15
CA LEU A 19 16.15 38.39 -6.70
C LEU A 19 16.10 37.03 -7.39
N ALA A 20 16.88 36.89 -8.46
CA ALA A 20 17.17 35.61 -9.08
C ALA A 20 18.00 34.76 -8.11
N LEU A 21 17.30 33.98 -7.27
CA LEU A 21 17.92 32.90 -6.51
C LEU A 21 18.39 31.84 -7.52
N PRO A 22 19.67 31.45 -7.53
CA PRO A 22 20.10 30.25 -8.24
C PRO A 22 19.42 29.08 -7.55
N SER A 23 18.39 28.53 -8.20
CA SER A 23 17.77 27.27 -7.83
C SER A 23 18.86 26.22 -7.78
N LEU A 24 19.30 25.89 -6.57
CA LEU A 24 20.03 24.66 -6.29
C LEU A 24 19.16 23.55 -6.88
N THR A 25 19.59 23.02 -8.03
CA THR A 25 19.13 21.74 -8.54
C THR A 25 19.66 20.68 -7.59
N GLY A 26 19.09 20.65 -6.38
CA GLY A 26 19.03 19.46 -5.57
C GLY A 26 18.48 18.39 -6.49
N CYS A 27 19.24 17.32 -6.66
CA CYS A 27 18.75 16.11 -7.29
C CYS A 27 17.55 15.68 -6.45
N ILE A 28 16.34 16.09 -6.86
CA ILE A 28 15.11 15.57 -6.30
C ILE A 28 15.09 14.14 -6.81
N ILE A 29 15.66 13.23 -6.02
CA ILE A 29 15.32 11.83 -6.11
C ILE A 29 13.81 11.83 -5.91
N ASP A 30 13.07 11.60 -6.99
CA ASP A 30 11.61 11.62 -6.99
C ASP A 30 11.10 10.47 -6.11
N GLU A 31 10.99 10.71 -4.81
CA GLU A 31 10.47 9.75 -3.84
C GLU A 31 8.98 9.45 -4.04
N ARG A 32 8.31 10.05 -5.04
CA ARG A 32 6.95 9.63 -5.46
C ARG A 32 6.93 8.19 -5.99
N ALA A 33 8.09 7.62 -6.30
CA ALA A 33 8.30 6.19 -6.51
C ALA A 33 7.87 5.30 -5.34
N TRP A 34 7.81 5.87 -4.15
CA TRP A 34 7.60 5.19 -2.88
C TRP A 34 6.73 6.09 -2.00
N THR A 35 5.45 6.26 -2.31
CA THR A 35 4.54 6.93 -1.36
C THR A 35 4.33 6.06 -0.12
N ARG A 36 5.34 5.99 0.76
CA ARG A 36 5.32 5.33 2.08
C ARG A 36 4.22 5.88 3.00
N THR A 37 3.52 6.92 2.54
CA THR A 37 2.38 7.56 3.19
C THR A 37 1.08 6.75 3.08
N ASP A 38 0.98 5.75 2.19
CA ASP A 38 -0.19 4.87 2.20
C ASP A 38 -0.17 3.98 3.46
N THR A 39 -1.21 4.09 4.28
CA THR A 39 -1.48 3.28 5.48
C THR A 39 -1.45 1.75 5.25
N TRP A 40 -1.51 1.29 4.01
CA TRP A 40 -1.36 -0.12 3.64
C TRP A 40 0.09 -0.57 3.54
N TYR A 41 1.02 0.36 3.33
CA TYR A 41 2.44 0.08 3.36
C TYR A 41 2.93 0.12 4.81
N SER A 42 3.53 -0.98 5.26
CA SER A 42 4.00 -1.13 6.64
C SER A 42 5.22 -2.06 6.63
N PRO A 43 6.41 -1.53 6.28
CA PRO A 43 7.59 -2.36 6.11
C PRO A 43 8.01 -2.97 7.44
N ARG A 44 8.73 -4.10 7.38
CA ARG A 44 9.37 -4.70 8.56
C ARG A 44 10.37 -3.69 9.15
N PRO A 45 10.36 -3.43 10.48
CA PRO A 45 11.38 -2.59 11.10
C PRO A 45 12.77 -3.19 10.88
N VAL A 46 13.75 -2.33 10.63
CA VAL A 46 15.15 -2.73 10.33
C VAL A 46 15.77 -3.51 11.50
N ASP A 47 15.32 -3.25 12.73
CA ASP A 47 15.85 -3.85 13.96
C ASP A 47 15.19 -5.18 14.34
N VAL A 48 14.16 -5.63 13.60
CA VAL A 48 13.62 -6.98 13.79
C VAL A 48 14.67 -7.96 13.29
N GLY A 49 15.35 -8.60 14.24
CA GLY A 49 16.66 -9.22 14.07
C GLY A 49 16.81 -10.12 12.84
N ALA A 50 18.04 -10.18 12.34
CA ALA A 50 18.49 -11.10 11.29
C ALA A 50 18.31 -12.59 11.66
N SER A 51 17.94 -12.90 12.91
CA SER A 51 17.72 -14.24 13.44
C SER A 51 16.31 -14.80 13.23
N GLU A 52 15.34 -14.01 12.77
CA GLU A 52 14.01 -14.57 12.45
C GLU A 52 14.07 -15.46 11.22
N VAL A 53 13.67 -16.72 11.39
CA VAL A 53 13.57 -17.68 10.29
C VAL A 53 12.20 -17.49 9.62
N TRP A 54 12.23 -17.01 8.39
CA TRP A 54 11.03 -16.84 7.56
C TRP A 54 10.83 -18.07 6.67
N SER A 55 9.62 -18.62 6.67
CA SER A 55 9.22 -19.69 5.77
C SER A 55 8.26 -19.16 4.71
N ASP A 56 8.45 -19.57 3.46
CA ASP A 56 7.52 -19.22 2.38
C ASP A 56 6.15 -19.86 2.59
N VAL A 57 5.10 -19.07 2.39
CA VAL A 57 3.74 -19.58 2.24
C VAL A 57 3.58 -20.01 0.77
N PRO A 58 3.18 -21.27 0.48
CA PRO A 58 3.03 -21.74 -0.89
C PRO A 58 2.10 -20.84 -1.70
N SER A 59 2.46 -20.55 -2.95
CA SER A 59 1.66 -19.68 -3.83
C SER A 59 0.23 -20.18 -4.05
N GLY A 60 0.00 -21.50 -3.96
CA GLY A 60 -1.32 -22.11 -4.00
C GLY A 60 -2.23 -21.75 -2.82
N LYS A 61 -1.69 -21.16 -1.75
CA LYS A 61 -2.40 -20.67 -0.56
C LYS A 61 -2.60 -19.15 -0.57
N VAL A 62 -2.14 -18.46 -1.61
CA VAL A 62 -2.22 -17.00 -1.75
C VAL A 62 -3.11 -16.66 -2.93
N HIS A 63 -4.16 -15.88 -2.67
CA HIS A 63 -5.17 -15.57 -3.67
C HIS A 63 -5.47 -14.08 -3.70
N GLU A 64 -5.35 -13.45 -4.86
CA GLU A 64 -5.77 -12.06 -5.03
C GLU A 64 -7.29 -11.94 -4.96
N VAL A 65 -7.78 -10.91 -4.26
CA VAL A 65 -9.19 -10.50 -4.35
C VAL A 65 -9.50 -10.02 -5.76
N THR A 66 -10.63 -10.48 -6.30
CA THR A 66 -11.08 -10.14 -7.65
C THR A 66 -11.41 -8.65 -7.81
N PRO A 67 -11.31 -8.08 -9.03
CA PRO A 67 -11.58 -6.66 -9.24
C PRO A 67 -12.95 -6.19 -8.71
N GLY A 68 -14.01 -6.99 -8.92
CA GLY A 68 -15.37 -6.68 -8.45
C GLY A 68 -15.56 -6.71 -6.93
N LYS A 69 -14.55 -7.15 -6.18
CA LYS A 69 -14.58 -7.31 -4.72
C LYS A 69 -13.57 -6.43 -3.99
N ARG A 70 -12.84 -5.58 -4.71
CA ARG A 70 -11.81 -4.70 -4.13
C ARG A 70 -12.36 -3.71 -3.12
N ALA A 71 -13.37 -2.92 -3.50
CA ALA A 71 -13.94 -1.91 -2.60
C ALA A 71 -14.48 -2.53 -1.30
N GLU A 72 -15.11 -3.70 -1.41
CA GLU A 72 -15.61 -4.48 -0.27
C GLU A 72 -14.45 -4.95 0.64
N ALA A 73 -13.38 -5.51 0.06
CA ALA A 73 -12.21 -5.94 0.81
C ALA A 73 -11.46 -4.76 1.47
N GLU A 74 -11.33 -3.63 0.75
CA GLU A 74 -10.70 -2.42 1.29
C GLU A 74 -11.48 -1.84 2.47
N SER A 75 -12.81 -1.88 2.41
CA SER A 75 -13.67 -1.46 3.52
C SER A 75 -13.45 -2.31 4.77
N LEU A 76 -13.38 -3.64 4.62
CA LEU A 76 -13.09 -4.56 5.73
C LEU A 76 -11.69 -4.34 6.32
N LEU A 77 -10.73 -3.96 5.49
CA LEU A 77 -9.35 -3.69 5.87
C LEU A 77 -9.09 -2.22 6.23
N LYS A 78 -10.12 -1.40 6.40
CA LYS A 78 -9.94 0.03 6.68
C LYS A 78 -9.24 0.27 8.02
N ASP A 79 -9.70 -0.41 9.06
CA ASP A 79 -9.23 -0.20 10.42
C ASP A 79 -8.31 -1.33 10.93
N VAL A 80 -8.26 -2.46 10.21
CA VAL A 80 -7.41 -3.61 10.51
C VAL A 80 -6.54 -4.01 9.32
N SER A 81 -5.35 -4.54 9.59
CA SER A 81 -4.41 -5.00 8.55
C SER A 81 -4.66 -6.46 8.13
N VAL A 82 -5.26 -7.25 9.02
CA VAL A 82 -5.64 -8.65 8.84
C VAL A 82 -7.08 -8.84 9.33
N TYR A 83 -7.91 -9.51 8.55
CA TYR A 83 -9.29 -9.81 8.89
C TYR A 83 -9.58 -11.30 8.61
N GLN A 84 -9.99 -12.07 9.62
CA GLN A 84 -10.32 -13.49 9.43
C GLN A 84 -11.60 -13.65 8.62
N VAL A 85 -11.60 -14.56 7.64
CA VAL A 85 -12.77 -14.87 6.82
C VAL A 85 -13.05 -16.37 6.80
N THR A 86 -14.31 -16.73 6.57
CA THR A 86 -14.68 -18.13 6.34
C THR A 86 -14.27 -18.59 4.95
N ALA A 87 -14.12 -19.90 4.73
CA ALA A 87 -13.81 -20.47 3.41
C ALA A 87 -14.83 -20.04 2.32
N ARG A 88 -16.12 -19.98 2.66
CA ARG A 88 -17.17 -19.47 1.77
C ARG A 88 -16.92 -18.02 1.38
N ARG A 89 -16.57 -17.17 2.35
CA ARG A 89 -16.32 -15.75 2.12
C ARG A 89 -15.03 -15.53 1.33
N ALA A 90 -13.98 -16.27 1.65
CA ALA A 90 -12.73 -16.33 0.90
C ALA A 90 -12.99 -16.69 -0.57
N SER A 91 -13.85 -17.70 -0.81
CA SER A 91 -14.25 -18.11 -2.16
C SER A 91 -14.94 -17.00 -2.94
N GLN A 92 -15.87 -16.28 -2.29
CA GLN A 92 -16.56 -15.14 -2.91
C GLN A 92 -15.63 -13.97 -3.26
N LEU A 93 -14.66 -13.67 -2.40
CA LEU A 93 -13.70 -12.58 -2.62
C LEU A 93 -12.74 -12.90 -3.79
N THR A 94 -12.34 -14.17 -3.90
CA THR A 94 -11.33 -14.64 -4.88
C THR A 94 -11.93 -15.17 -6.18
N GLY A 95 -13.25 -15.42 -6.23
CA GLY A 95 -13.90 -16.06 -7.37
C GLY A 95 -13.49 -17.51 -7.59
N ARG A 96 -12.90 -18.16 -6.57
CA ARG A 96 -12.40 -19.54 -6.61
C ARG A 96 -13.09 -20.37 -5.54
N SER A 97 -13.28 -21.66 -5.77
CA SER A 97 -13.73 -22.57 -4.71
C SER A 97 -12.56 -22.85 -3.78
N LEU A 98 -12.69 -22.44 -2.50
CA LEU A 98 -11.70 -22.70 -1.46
C LEU A 98 -12.31 -23.64 -0.43
N PRO A 99 -11.69 -24.81 -0.16
CA PRO A 99 -12.26 -25.80 0.74
C PRO A 99 -12.26 -25.30 2.18
N ALA A 100 -13.30 -25.64 2.93
CA ALA A 100 -13.24 -25.54 4.39
C ALA A 100 -12.32 -26.63 4.91
N ARG A 101 -11.29 -26.25 5.67
CA ARG A 101 -10.36 -27.18 6.32
C ARG A 101 -10.37 -26.89 7.81
N THR A 102 -10.16 -27.93 8.60
CA THR A 102 -10.18 -27.83 10.07
C THR A 102 -8.83 -27.40 10.65
N ASP A 103 -7.76 -27.53 9.87
CA ASP A 103 -6.37 -27.26 10.21
C ASP A 103 -5.86 -25.93 9.62
N SER A 104 -6.73 -25.13 8.99
CA SER A 104 -6.36 -23.85 8.42
C SER A 104 -7.41 -22.77 8.61
N VAL A 105 -6.94 -21.53 8.57
CA VAL A 105 -7.72 -20.31 8.60
C VAL A 105 -7.47 -19.53 7.32
N TYR A 106 -8.52 -18.88 6.82
CA TYR A 106 -8.39 -17.90 5.75
C TYR A 106 -8.38 -16.50 6.34
N CYS A 107 -7.39 -15.69 5.97
CA CYS A 107 -7.34 -14.29 6.35
C CYS A 107 -7.27 -13.39 5.12
N LEU A 108 -8.03 -12.30 5.16
CA LEU A 108 -7.96 -11.19 4.24
C LEU A 108 -6.89 -10.22 4.76
N THR A 109 -5.97 -9.80 3.89
CA THR A 109 -4.81 -8.99 4.28
C THR A 109 -4.60 -7.82 3.32
N ARG A 110 -4.00 -6.75 3.84
CA ARG A 110 -3.51 -5.63 3.04
C ARG A 110 -2.29 -6.08 2.22
N ALA A 111 -2.21 -5.64 0.97
CA ALA A 111 -0.99 -5.70 0.17
C ALA A 111 -0.89 -4.49 -0.74
N VAL A 112 0.32 -4.17 -1.16
CA VAL A 112 0.58 -3.11 -2.14
C VAL A 112 1.43 -3.64 -3.28
N TYR A 113 1.31 -3.02 -4.44
CA TYR A 113 2.10 -3.34 -5.61
C TYR A 113 2.45 -2.08 -6.41
N LEU A 114 3.47 -2.18 -7.27
CA LEU A 114 3.90 -1.13 -8.17
C LEU A 114 3.33 -1.36 -9.57
N ASN A 115 3.89 -2.36 -10.26
CA ASN A 115 3.48 -2.79 -11.60
C ASN A 115 2.92 -4.21 -11.54
N ARG A 116 1.59 -4.34 -11.63
CA ARG A 116 0.88 -5.63 -11.49
C ARG A 116 1.29 -6.67 -12.54
N GLY A 117 1.49 -6.23 -13.78
CA GLY A 117 1.77 -7.13 -14.90
C GLY A 117 3.20 -7.68 -14.95
N THR A 118 4.10 -7.15 -14.13
CA THR A 118 5.54 -7.48 -14.18
C THR A 118 6.05 -8.12 -12.89
N GLY A 119 5.14 -8.58 -12.05
CA GLY A 119 5.46 -8.98 -10.69
C GLY A 119 4.51 -10.02 -10.13
N ARG A 120 4.82 -10.44 -8.91
CA ARG A 120 3.98 -11.36 -8.14
C ARG A 120 4.07 -11.05 -6.67
N PHE A 121 3.00 -11.38 -5.95
CA PHE A 121 3.02 -11.39 -4.50
C PHE A 121 3.81 -12.59 -3.99
N SER A 122 4.63 -12.36 -2.97
CA SER A 122 5.22 -13.39 -2.12
C SER A 122 4.71 -13.18 -0.69
N VAL A 123 4.48 -14.28 0.00
CA VAL A 123 4.06 -14.26 1.40
C VAL A 123 5.02 -15.13 2.18
N MET A 124 5.57 -14.59 3.26
CA MET A 124 6.42 -15.32 4.19
C MET A 124 5.80 -15.26 5.58
N LYS A 125 6.05 -16.29 6.40
CA LYS A 125 5.61 -16.38 7.80
C LYS A 125 6.82 -16.53 8.73
N SER A 126 6.75 -15.90 9.90
CA SER A 126 7.67 -16.11 11.02
C SER A 126 6.89 -15.97 12.34
N GLY A 127 6.68 -17.08 13.04
CA GLY A 127 5.85 -17.11 14.25
C GLY A 127 4.46 -16.49 14.03
N PRO A 128 4.05 -15.46 14.80
CA PRO A 128 2.75 -14.79 14.64
C PRO A 128 2.74 -13.71 13.55
N ALA A 129 3.85 -13.49 12.86
CA ALA A 129 3.99 -12.47 11.83
C ALA A 129 3.90 -13.06 10.42
N ILE A 130 3.29 -12.30 9.52
CA ILE A 130 3.40 -12.51 8.08
C ILE A 130 3.98 -11.28 7.41
N ARG A 131 4.68 -11.52 6.31
CA ARG A 131 5.18 -10.50 5.40
C ARG A 131 4.57 -10.73 4.04
N VAL A 132 3.93 -9.71 3.50
CA VAL A 132 3.41 -9.68 2.13
C VAL A 132 4.28 -8.72 1.32
N GLY A 133 5.02 -9.30 0.37
CA GLY A 133 5.88 -8.57 -0.55
C GLY A 133 5.32 -8.59 -1.97
N HIS A 134 5.55 -7.53 -2.75
CA HIS A 134 5.37 -7.56 -4.20
C HIS A 134 6.64 -7.13 -4.92
N GLY A 135 7.29 -8.06 -5.63
CA GLY A 135 8.40 -7.73 -6.52
C GLY A 135 7.87 -7.38 -7.91
N SER A 136 8.23 -6.20 -8.44
CA SER A 136 7.86 -5.73 -9.78
C SER A 136 9.09 -5.46 -10.65
N LEU A 137 9.01 -5.64 -11.96
CA LEU A 137 10.00 -5.08 -12.88
C LEU A 137 9.62 -3.67 -13.32
N GLY A 138 10.64 -2.88 -13.68
CA GLY A 138 10.52 -1.61 -14.40
C GLY A 138 11.68 -0.64 -14.15
N ALA A 139 11.81 0.36 -15.02
CA ALA A 139 12.93 1.31 -15.00
C ALA A 139 12.59 2.65 -14.33
N ARG A 140 11.34 2.84 -13.90
CA ARG A 140 10.87 4.12 -13.36
C ARG A 140 10.05 3.94 -12.08
N PRO A 141 10.18 4.88 -11.14
CA PRO A 141 9.19 5.19 -10.12
C PRO A 141 7.74 5.08 -10.59
N VAL A 142 6.90 4.37 -9.83
CA VAL A 142 5.44 4.42 -10.00
C VAL A 142 4.75 4.45 -8.63
N PRO A 143 3.59 5.11 -8.50
CA PRO A 143 2.84 5.11 -7.25
C PRO A 143 2.41 3.69 -6.83
N MET A 144 2.48 3.40 -5.53
CA MET A 144 1.94 2.17 -4.95
C MET A 144 0.43 2.10 -5.14
N LYS A 145 -0.07 0.89 -5.36
CA LYS A 145 -1.50 0.57 -5.51
C LYS A 145 -1.88 -0.52 -4.53
N ARG A 146 -3.10 -0.45 -4.00
CA ARG A 146 -3.66 -1.42 -3.05
C ARG A 146 -4.16 -2.66 -3.77
N GLN A 147 -3.94 -3.82 -3.15
CA GLN A 147 -4.53 -5.09 -3.55
C GLN A 147 -4.74 -5.92 -2.29
N ALA A 148 -5.98 -6.31 -2.01
CA ALA A 148 -6.23 -7.22 -0.90
C ALA A 148 -5.91 -8.67 -1.33
N LEU A 149 -5.38 -9.46 -0.40
CA LEU A 149 -5.09 -10.88 -0.60
C LEU A 149 -5.87 -11.73 0.41
N VAL A 150 -6.37 -12.87 -0.03
CA VAL A 150 -6.81 -13.96 0.83
C VAL A 150 -5.67 -14.96 0.96
N ILE A 151 -5.27 -15.27 2.18
CA ILE A 151 -4.15 -16.17 2.49
C ILE A 151 -4.68 -17.29 3.39
N GLU A 152 -4.37 -18.55 3.02
CA GLU A 152 -4.61 -19.72 3.86
C GLU A 152 -3.39 -19.97 4.76
N LEU A 153 -3.60 -19.98 6.07
CA LEU A 153 -2.58 -20.19 7.09
C LEU A 153 -3.05 -21.25 8.09
N ASP A 154 -2.13 -21.82 8.84
CA ASP A 154 -2.40 -22.65 10.04
C ASP A 154 -3.02 -21.83 11.19
N GLU A 155 -2.59 -20.58 11.36
CA GLU A 155 -3.06 -19.69 12.43
C GLU A 155 -3.26 -18.24 11.94
N LEU A 156 -4.11 -17.49 12.65
CA LEU A 156 -4.37 -16.09 12.33
C LEU A 156 -3.16 -15.23 12.76
N PRO A 157 -2.51 -14.49 11.83
CA PRO A 157 -1.36 -13.69 12.18
C PRO A 157 -1.75 -12.47 13.01
N LYS A 158 -0.88 -12.11 13.95
CA LYS A 158 -1.04 -10.94 14.83
C LYS A 158 -0.34 -9.71 14.28
N VAL A 159 0.66 -9.93 13.41
CA VAL A 159 1.47 -8.86 12.81
C VAL A 159 1.51 -9.06 11.30
N LEU A 160 1.27 -7.97 10.56
CA LEU A 160 1.40 -7.94 9.11
C LEU A 160 2.42 -6.88 8.70
N TYR A 161 3.45 -7.30 7.99
CA TYR A 161 4.34 -6.42 7.26
C TYR A 161 3.96 -6.40 5.78
N VAL A 162 3.95 -5.22 5.18
CA VAL A 162 3.62 -5.03 3.77
C VAL A 162 4.71 -4.22 3.13
N ASP A 163 5.32 -4.78 2.08
CA ASP A 163 6.28 -4.09 1.26
C ASP A 163 6.13 -4.42 -0.22
N CYS A 164 6.80 -3.63 -1.05
CA CYS A 164 6.98 -3.89 -2.45
C CYS A 164 8.35 -3.38 -2.87
N SER A 165 8.93 -3.98 -3.90
CA SER A 165 10.22 -3.56 -4.43
C SER A 165 10.25 -3.69 -5.94
N MET A 166 11.10 -2.90 -6.57
CA MET A 166 11.49 -3.11 -7.95
C MET A 166 12.63 -4.12 -7.97
N CYS A 167 12.48 -5.22 -8.70
CA CYS A 167 13.60 -6.11 -9.00
C CYS A 167 14.44 -5.45 -10.09
N GLN A 168 15.71 -5.18 -9.79
CA GLN A 168 16.72 -4.72 -10.75
C GLN A 168 17.41 -5.89 -11.41
#